data_AF-A0AAV6LGX5-F1
#
_entry.id   AF-A0AAV6LGX5-F1
#
_cell.length_a   1.000
_cell.length_b   1.000
_cell.length_c   1.000
_cell.angle_alpha   90.00
_cell.angle_beta   90.00
_cell.angle_gamma   90.00
#
_symmetry.space_group_name_H-M   'P 1'
#
loop_
_entity.id
_entity.type
_entity.pdbx_description
1 polymer ?
#
loop_
_entity_poly.entity_id
_entity_poly.type
_entity_poly.pdbx_seq_one_letter_code
_entity_poly.pdbx_strand_id
1 'polypeptide(L)'
;MAGKGTGFAVELFNGHNDFTLWQQRVKNILTREGLVKALKKKSEKPDVVKDDKWEEMRELANSTIQLYLGKSTLREAINKTDLAELWAKLESRYKSKSLTNRLSLKKQLYALQMSEGMNFMNHMDEFNR
;
A
#
# COMPACT_ATOMS: atom_id res chain seq x y z
N MET A 1 27.37 2.23 16.56
CA MET A 1 26.51 1.27 17.29
C MET A 1 25.32 0.94 16.42
N ALA A 2 25.24 -0.30 15.94
CA ALA A 2 24.19 -0.73 15.02
C ALA A 2 22.92 -1.08 15.81
N GLY A 3 21.89 -0.25 15.68
CA GLY A 3 20.55 -0.58 16.15
C GLY A 3 19.99 -1.71 15.31
N LYS A 4 19.86 -2.91 15.90
CA LYS A 4 19.16 -4.05 15.30
C LYS A 4 17.70 -3.68 15.05
N GLY A 5 17.37 -3.32 13.81
CA GLY A 5 16.00 -3.20 13.33
C GLY A 5 15.43 -4.58 13.02
N THR A 6 14.41 -4.98 13.76
CA THR A 6 13.69 -6.24 13.60
C THR A 6 13.07 -6.38 12.18
N GLY A 7 13.73 -7.13 11.30
CA GLY A 7 13.17 -8.28 10.58
C GLY A 7 12.00 -8.13 9.59
N PHE A 8 11.43 -6.95 9.34
CA PHE A 8 10.39 -6.79 8.31
C PHE A 8 10.74 -5.67 7.36
N ALA A 9 11.48 -5.99 6.29
CA ALA A 9 11.61 -5.09 5.15
C ALA A 9 10.22 -4.95 4.50
N VAL A 10 9.53 -3.85 4.81
CA VAL A 10 8.29 -3.51 4.10
C VAL A 10 8.69 -3.12 2.69
N GLU A 11 8.29 -3.94 1.73
CA GLU A 11 8.51 -3.69 0.31
C GLU A 11 7.89 -2.34 -0.09
N LEU A 12 8.64 -1.56 -0.87
CA LEU A 12 8.16 -0.28 -1.39
C LEU A 12 7.02 -0.52 -2.37
N PHE A 13 5.96 0.28 -2.28
CA PHE A 13 4.86 0.18 -3.24
C PHE A 13 5.29 0.71 -4.59
N ASN A 14 5.24 -0.11 -5.64
CA ASN A 14 5.68 0.28 -7.00
C ASN A 14 4.52 0.43 -7.99
N GLY A 15 3.27 0.32 -7.51
CA GLY A 15 2.05 0.38 -8.32
C GLY A 15 1.57 -0.97 -8.84
N HIS A 16 2.38 -2.02 -8.77
CA HIS A 16 2.08 -3.35 -9.30
C HIS A 16 1.98 -4.43 -8.21
N ASN A 17 2.69 -4.26 -7.10
CA ASN A 17 2.61 -5.15 -5.96
C ASN A 17 1.26 -5.04 -5.23
N ASP A 18 0.98 -6.00 -4.32
CA ASP A 18 -0.29 -6.07 -3.60
C ASP A 18 -0.49 -4.84 -2.71
N PHE A 19 -1.29 -3.89 -3.24
CA PHE A 19 -1.63 -2.67 -2.54
C PHE A 19 -2.32 -2.93 -1.20
N THR A 20 -3.15 -3.97 -1.09
CA THR A 20 -3.88 -4.25 0.16
C THR A 20 -2.91 -4.68 1.26
N LEU A 21 -1.94 -5.54 0.90
CA LEU A 21 -0.90 -5.97 1.83
C LEU A 21 0.05 -4.84 2.21
N TRP A 22 0.52 -4.07 1.22
CA TRP A 22 1.36 -2.89 1.47
C TRP A 22 0.63 -1.89 2.37
N GLN A 23 -0.63 -1.60 2.07
CA GLN A 23 -1.44 -0.66 2.85
C GLN A 23 -1.55 -1.10 4.31
N GLN A 24 -1.80 -2.39 4.56
CA GLN A 24 -1.89 -2.91 5.92
C GLN A 24 -0.55 -2.78 6.67
N ARG A 25 0.58 -3.03 6.00
CA ARG A 25 1.92 -2.87 6.60
C ARG A 25 2.19 -1.42 6.97
N VAL A 26 1.90 -0.46 6.08
CA VAL A 26 2.07 0.97 6.36
C VAL A 26 1.15 1.43 7.49
N LYS A 27 -0.12 0.99 7.52
CA LYS A 27 -1.04 1.27 8.64
C LYS A 27 -0.50 0.73 9.97
N ASN A 28 0.11 -0.45 9.99
CA ASN A 28 0.70 -1.02 11.20
C ASN A 28 1.90 -0.18 11.69
N ILE A 29 2.74 0.32 10.77
CA ILE A 29 3.86 1.21 11.11
C ILE A 29 3.34 2.52 11.71
N LEU A 30 2.39 3.19 11.04
CA LEU A 30 1.78 4.41 11.55
C LEU A 30 1.08 4.19 12.90
N THR A 31 0.50 3.03 13.13
CA THR A 31 -0.11 2.68 14.43
C THR A 31 0.95 2.57 15.52
N ARG A 32 2.07 1.89 15.23
CA ARG A 32 3.21 1.79 16.14
C ARG A 32 3.83 3.16 16.46
N GLU A 33 3.84 4.07 15.50
CA GLU A 33 4.33 5.44 15.66
C GLU A 33 3.29 6.39 16.30
N GLY A 34 2.06 5.91 16.54
CA GLY A 34 0.96 6.75 17.08
C GLY A 34 0.37 7.74 16.06
N LEU A 35 0.74 7.62 14.79
CA LEU A 35 0.40 8.52 13.69
C LEU A 35 -0.84 8.10 12.89
N VAL A 36 -1.42 6.92 13.15
CA VAL A 36 -2.57 6.40 12.36
C VAL A 36 -3.76 7.36 12.32
N LYS A 37 -3.95 8.17 13.37
CA LYS A 37 -5.02 9.18 13.43
C LYS A 37 -4.81 10.30 12.42
N ALA A 38 -3.57 10.62 12.05
CA ALA A 38 -3.21 11.67 11.11
C ALA A 38 -3.65 11.38 9.67
N LEU A 39 -4.03 10.12 9.36
CA LEU A 39 -4.61 9.74 8.07
C LEU A 39 -6.03 10.29 7.86
N LYS A 40 -6.70 10.74 8.93
CA LYS A 40 -8.03 11.36 8.82
C LYS A 40 -7.94 12.73 8.17
N LYS A 41 -9.10 13.24 7.70
CA LYS A 41 -9.20 14.60 7.17
C LYS A 41 -8.77 15.61 8.23
N LYS A 42 -8.21 16.75 7.80
CA LYS A 42 -7.82 17.83 8.72
C LYS A 42 -8.99 18.34 9.59
N SER A 43 -10.21 18.30 9.04
CA SER A 43 -11.46 18.64 9.74
C SER A 43 -11.87 17.63 10.83
N GLU A 44 -11.26 16.45 10.88
CA GLU A 44 -11.52 15.40 11.88
C GLU A 44 -10.43 15.38 12.97
N LYS A 45 -9.73 16.51 13.15
CA LYS A 45 -8.76 16.70 14.23
C LYS A 45 -9.42 16.42 15.59
N PRO A 46 -8.81 15.62 16.48
CA PRO A 46 -9.32 15.47 17.85
C PRO A 46 -9.17 16.78 18.64
N ASP A 47 -10.20 17.20 19.37
CA ASP A 47 -10.21 18.44 20.17
C ASP A 47 -9.08 18.51 21.21
N VAL A 48 -8.64 17.35 21.68
CA VAL A 48 -7.56 17.20 22.68
C VAL A 48 -6.17 17.53 22.10
N VAL A 49 -6.02 17.56 20.77
CA VAL A 49 -4.72 17.78 20.11
C VAL A 49 -4.60 19.24 19.63
N LYS A 50 -3.53 19.89 20.07
CA LYS A 50 -3.15 21.24 19.61
C LYS A 50 -2.90 21.24 18.11
N ASP A 51 -3.18 22.37 17.44
CA ASP A 51 -3.02 22.48 15.98
C ASP A 51 -1.58 22.22 15.51
N ASP A 52 -0.58 22.78 16.20
CA ASP A 52 0.83 22.58 15.85
C ASP A 52 1.22 21.09 15.91
N LYS A 53 0.86 20.43 17.02
CA LYS A 53 1.11 19.00 17.23
C LYS A 53 0.35 18.15 16.21
N TRP A 54 -0.85 18.57 15.81
CA TRP A 54 -1.61 17.89 14.78
C TRP A 54 -0.95 17.99 13.42
N GLU A 55 -0.44 19.17 13.04
CA GLU A 55 0.28 19.37 11.78
C GLU A 55 1.57 18.54 11.76
N GLU A 56 2.36 18.55 12.85
CA GLU A 56 3.55 17.71 13.00
C GLU A 56 3.23 16.21 12.81
N MET A 57 2.14 15.72 13.42
CA MET A 57 1.71 14.33 13.24
C MET A 57 1.35 14.02 11.77
N ARG A 58 0.77 14.99 11.04
CA ARG A 58 0.46 14.83 9.61
C ARG A 58 1.70 14.87 8.74
N GLU A 59 2.65 15.76 9.03
CA GLU A 59 3.93 15.81 8.32
C GLU A 59 4.73 14.52 8.50
N LEU A 60 4.79 14.00 9.72
CA LEU A 60 5.42 12.71 10.02
C LEU A 60 4.71 11.56 9.30
N ALA A 61 3.38 11.50 9.35
CA ALA A 61 2.62 10.45 8.66
C ALA A 61 2.81 10.51 7.14
N ASN A 62 2.85 11.72 6.56
CA ASN A 62 3.12 11.92 5.14
C ASN A 62 4.53 11.43 4.78
N SER A 63 5.52 11.81 5.57
CA SER A 63 6.91 11.40 5.39
C SER A 63 7.06 9.88 5.47
N THR A 64 6.46 9.25 6.49
CA THR A 64 6.44 7.79 6.63
C THR A 64 5.83 7.12 5.40
N ILE A 65 4.67 7.59 4.92
CA ILE A 65 4.03 7.02 3.72
C ILE A 65 4.94 7.16 2.50
N GLN A 66 5.54 8.33 2.28
CA GLN A 66 6.45 8.58 1.15
C GLN A 66 7.69 7.69 1.18
N LEU A 67 8.24 7.39 2.37
CA LEU A 67 9.37 6.47 2.53
C LEU A 67 9.02 5.03 2.11
N TYR A 68 7.75 4.64 2.15
CA TYR A 68 7.28 3.32 1.70
C TYR A 68 6.70 3.32 0.28
N LEU A 69 6.83 4.43 -0.46
CA LEU A 69 6.51 4.49 -1.89
C LEU A 69 7.77 4.28 -2.73
N GLY A 70 7.61 3.54 -3.84
CA GLY A 70 8.63 3.40 -4.87
C GLY A 70 8.72 4.65 -5.74
N LYS A 71 9.82 4.78 -6.50
CA LYS A 71 10.15 5.98 -7.29
C LYS A 71 9.00 6.49 -8.18
N SER A 72 8.32 5.59 -8.88
CA SER A 72 7.20 5.93 -9.79
C SER A 72 6.00 6.52 -9.03
N THR A 73 5.56 5.82 -7.98
CA THR A 73 4.43 6.24 -7.14
C THR A 73 4.75 7.45 -6.28
N LEU A 74 6.00 7.61 -5.86
CA LEU A 74 6.46 8.77 -5.10
C LEU A 74 6.41 10.03 -5.95
N ARG A 75 6.81 9.97 -7.23
CA ARG A 75 6.70 11.10 -8.16
C ARG A 75 5.26 11.57 -8.34
N GLU A 76 4.29 10.65 -8.32
CA GLU A 76 2.87 11.00 -8.35
C GLU A 76 2.36 11.58 -7.01
N ALA A 77 2.96 11.16 -5.89
CA ALA A 77 2.60 11.58 -4.55
C ALA A 77 3.12 12.97 -4.18
N ILE A 78 4.35 13.32 -4.59
CA ILE A 78 4.99 14.62 -4.29
C ILE A 78 4.20 15.81 -4.86
N ASN A 79 3.44 15.60 -5.95
CA ASN A 79 2.63 16.65 -6.56
C ASN A 79 1.37 17.01 -5.77
N LYS A 80 1.21 16.52 -4.53
CA LYS A 80 0.01 16.73 -3.72
C LYS A 80 0.28 17.45 -2.41
N THR A 81 -0.64 18.36 -2.08
CA THR A 81 -0.53 19.25 -0.92
C THR A 81 -1.12 18.66 0.36
N ASP A 82 -2.08 17.73 0.29
CA ASP A 82 -2.74 17.16 1.48
C ASP A 82 -2.58 15.65 1.63
N LEU A 83 -2.23 15.22 2.84
CA LEU A 83 -2.03 13.82 3.23
C LEU A 83 -3.28 12.96 3.06
N ALA A 84 -4.46 13.47 3.46
CA ALA A 84 -5.69 12.70 3.39
C ALA A 84 -6.11 12.51 1.93
N GLU A 85 -5.93 13.53 1.09
CA GLU A 85 -6.14 13.43 -0.35
C GLU A 85 -5.15 12.48 -1.04
N LEU A 86 -3.88 12.49 -0.62
CA LEU A 86 -2.88 11.54 -1.09
C LEU A 86 -3.33 10.10 -0.79
N TRP A 87 -3.65 9.83 0.47
CA TRP A 87 -4.07 8.52 0.94
C TRP A 87 -5.34 8.01 0.24
N ALA A 88 -6.37 8.85 0.14
CA ALA A 88 -7.63 8.51 -0.52
C ALA A 88 -7.45 8.19 -2.02
N LYS A 89 -6.56 8.91 -2.73
CA LYS A 89 -6.28 8.62 -4.14
C LYS A 89 -5.52 7.32 -4.32
N LEU A 90 -4.57 7.01 -3.43
CA LEU A 90 -3.89 5.71 -3.44
C LEU A 90 -4.91 4.58 -3.25
N GLU A 91 -5.82 4.71 -2.29
CA GLU A 91 -6.91 3.74 -2.09
C GLU A 91 -7.79 3.61 -3.34
N SER A 92 -8.29 4.71 -3.89
CA SER A 92 -9.17 4.69 -5.06
C SER A 92 -8.51 4.04 -6.28
N ARG A 93 -7.24 4.38 -6.54
CA ARG A 93 -6.52 3.93 -7.73
C ARG A 93 -6.08 2.46 -7.65
N TYR A 94 -5.66 2.01 -6.47
CA TYR A 94 -4.96 0.72 -6.35
C TYR A 94 -5.73 -0.34 -5.57
N LYS A 95 -6.67 0.02 -4.69
CA LYS A 95 -7.46 -0.96 -3.93
C LYS A 95 -8.43 -1.73 -4.82
N SER A 96 -9.15 -1.02 -5.69
CA SER A 96 -10.05 -1.61 -6.69
C SER A 96 -9.29 -2.48 -7.68
N LYS A 97 -8.17 -1.97 -8.22
CA LYS A 97 -7.30 -2.70 -9.14
C LYS A 97 -6.70 -3.95 -8.51
N SER A 98 -6.23 -3.91 -7.26
CA SER A 98 -5.69 -5.08 -6.55
C SER A 98 -6.75 -6.18 -6.42
N LEU A 99 -7.98 -5.82 -6.04
CA LEU A 99 -9.09 -6.77 -5.93
C LEU A 99 -9.46 -7.37 -7.28
N THR A 100 -9.62 -6.54 -8.32
CA THR A 100 -9.93 -7.00 -9.67
C THR A 100 -8.82 -7.85 -10.25
N ASN A 101 -7.55 -7.48 -10.03
CA ASN A 101 -6.40 -8.25 -10.49
C ASN A 101 -6.37 -9.64 -9.83
N ARG A 102 -6.56 -9.70 -8.51
CA ARG A 102 -6.64 -10.98 -7.78
C ARG A 102 -7.82 -11.84 -8.25
N LEU A 103 -8.96 -11.23 -8.54
CA LEU A 103 -10.12 -11.94 -9.08
C LEU A 103 -9.87 -12.45 -10.50
N SER A 104 -9.23 -11.64 -11.35
CA SER A 104 -8.85 -12.03 -12.71
C SER A 104 -7.90 -13.21 -12.70
N LEU A 105 -6.86 -13.16 -11.87
CA LEU A 105 -5.90 -14.25 -11.70
C LEU A 105 -6.59 -15.53 -11.20
N LYS A 106 -7.52 -15.42 -10.25
CA LYS A 106 -8.32 -16.58 -9.81
C LYS A 106 -9.18 -17.13 -10.94
N LYS A 107 -9.85 -16.28 -11.72
CA LYS A 107 -10.66 -16.70 -12.88
C LYS A 107 -9.80 -17.40 -13.94
N GLN A 108 -8.62 -16.87 -14.25
CA GLN A 108 -7.67 -17.52 -15.16
C GLN A 108 -7.23 -18.87 -14.61
N LEU A 109 -6.86 -18.95 -13.33
CA LEU A 109 -6.49 -20.22 -12.68
C LEU A 109 -7.63 -21.27 -12.72
N TYR A 110 -8.87 -20.86 -12.47
CA TYR A 110 -10.03 -21.75 -12.57
C TYR A 110 -10.41 -22.09 -14.01
N ALA A 111 -10.17 -21.20 -14.97
CA ALA A 111 -10.38 -21.47 -16.39
C ALA A 111 -9.28 -22.39 -16.95
N LEU A 112 -8.07 -22.31 -16.42
CA LEU A 112 -6.98 -23.28 -16.59
C LEU A 112 -7.23 -24.57 -15.77
N GLN A 113 -8.46 -25.10 -15.73
CA GLN A 113 -8.63 -26.48 -15.29
C GLN A 113 -7.79 -27.37 -16.22
N MET A 114 -6.81 -28.09 -15.65
CA MET A 114 -5.98 -29.04 -16.39
C MET A 114 -6.87 -30.01 -17.16
N SER A 115 -6.84 -29.93 -18.48
CA SER A 115 -7.31 -31.02 -19.34
C SER A 115 -6.54 -32.29 -18.98
N GLU A 116 -7.28 -33.36 -18.68
CA GLU A 116 -6.75 -34.64 -18.22
C GLU A 116 -5.71 -35.17 -19.22
N GLY A 117 -4.43 -35.18 -18.84
CA GLY A 117 -3.31 -35.64 -19.67
C GLY A 117 -2.24 -34.60 -20.06
N MET A 118 -2.39 -33.32 -19.69
CA MET A 118 -1.37 -32.29 -20.00
C MET A 118 -0.24 -32.24 -18.94
N ASN A 119 1.02 -32.15 -19.39
CA ASN A 119 2.19 -32.06 -18.51
C ASN A 119 2.19 -30.72 -17.74
N PHE A 120 2.34 -30.79 -16.42
CA PHE A 120 2.37 -29.66 -15.49
C PHE A 120 3.33 -28.53 -15.89
N MET A 121 4.50 -28.85 -16.47
CA MET A 121 5.47 -27.84 -16.93
C MET A 121 4.92 -26.97 -18.07
N ASN A 122 4.28 -27.59 -19.07
CA ASN A 122 3.69 -26.86 -20.20
C ASN A 122 2.52 -25.97 -19.75
N HIS A 123 1.80 -26.41 -18.72
CA HIS A 123 0.68 -25.69 -18.13
C HIS A 123 1.14 -24.43 -17.35
N MET A 124 2.28 -24.51 -16.65
CA MET A 124 2.89 -23.37 -15.97
C MET A 124 3.46 -22.33 -16.94
N ASP A 125 4.01 -22.75 -18.08
CA ASP A 125 4.47 -21.84 -19.13
C ASP A 125 3.32 -21.10 -19.82
N GLU A 126 2.15 -21.73 -19.96
CA GLU A 126 0.95 -21.09 -20.54
C GLU A 126 0.34 -20.04 -19.60
N PHE A 127 0.42 -20.24 -18.28
CA PHE A 127 -0.03 -19.27 -17.28
C PHE A 127 0.93 -18.06 -17.12
N ASN A 128 2.23 -18.27 -17.34
CA ASN A 128 3.27 -17.23 -17.16
C ASN A 128 3.54 -16.38 -18.41
N ARG A 129 2.86 -16.65 -19.52
CA ARG A 129 2.97 -15.90 -20.78
C ARG A 129 2.21 -14.57 -20.74
#